data_AF-M0JQ12-F1
#
_entry.id   AF-M0JQ12-F1
#
_cell.length_a   1.000
_cell.length_b   1.000
_cell.length_c   1.000
_cell.angle_alpha   90.00
_cell.angle_beta   90.00
_cell.angle_gamma   90.00
#
_symmetry.space_group_name_H-M   'P 1'
#
loop_
_entity.id
_entity.type
_entity.pdbx_description
1 polymer ?
#
loop_
_entity_poly.entity_id
_entity_poly.type
_entity_poly.pdbx_seq_one_letter_code
_entity_poly.pdbx_strand_id
1 'polypeptide(L)'
;DPVALEPEHVRAMFDAAITSCDRMFVVALAGWGLRAGEVAALHQDQLHLNGDDPYIQFDERKNGPGTVAIVYGEDVARRHISRVDGYLFPSERSKTGHVDGTTIAGWFHDLADKADVPEEIDGVARKPHMGRRFWYDAYSRTTEDLLAHVQDIADEQGSASAKVVFEDYLTDERKRELRREFMREKLSAAFTTE
;
A
#
# COMPACT_ATOMS: atom_id res chain seq x y z
N ASP A 1 7.80 -16.61 8.75
CA ASP A 1 7.87 -15.54 7.73
C ASP A 1 8.29 -14.21 8.31
N PRO A 2 8.77 -13.25 7.50
CA PRO A 2 8.96 -11.88 7.98
C PRO A 2 7.64 -11.30 8.49
N VAL A 3 7.65 -10.76 9.71
CA VAL A 3 6.45 -10.23 10.40
C VAL A 3 5.82 -9.06 9.65
N ALA A 4 4.49 -9.04 9.61
CA ALA A 4 3.68 -8.00 8.98
C ALA A 4 2.81 -7.27 10.02
N LEU A 5 2.29 -6.10 9.65
CA LEU A 5 1.16 -5.54 10.41
C LEU A 5 -0.07 -6.40 10.16
N GLU A 6 -0.91 -6.51 11.17
CA GLU A 6 -2.25 -7.07 11.01
C GLU A 6 -3.22 -5.98 10.56
N PRO A 7 -4.37 -6.33 9.93
CA PRO A 7 -5.38 -5.36 9.54
C PRO A 7 -5.83 -4.45 10.70
N GLU A 8 -5.90 -4.97 11.92
CA GLU A 8 -6.25 -4.21 13.11
C GLU A 8 -5.20 -3.16 13.50
N HIS A 9 -3.91 -3.48 13.36
CA HIS A 9 -2.84 -2.51 13.59
C HIS A 9 -2.89 -1.36 12.57
N VAL A 10 -3.12 -1.68 11.29
CA VAL A 10 -3.27 -0.67 10.23
C VAL A 10 -4.46 0.24 10.51
N ARG A 11 -5.61 -0.35 10.89
CA ARG A 11 -6.83 0.37 11.21
C ARG A 11 -6.64 1.30 12.40
N ALA A 12 -6.12 0.79 13.50
CA ALA A 12 -5.87 1.57 14.72
C ALA A 12 -4.96 2.77 14.43
N MET A 13 -3.88 2.57 13.67
CA MET A 13 -3.00 3.67 13.27
C MET A 13 -3.70 4.68 12.36
N PHE A 14 -4.51 4.22 11.40
CA PHE A 14 -5.23 5.13 10.50
C PHE A 14 -6.34 5.91 11.22
N ASP A 15 -7.00 5.32 12.22
CA ASP A 15 -8.01 5.98 13.04
C ASP A 15 -7.38 7.00 14.01
N ALA A 16 -6.22 6.66 14.59
CA ALA A 16 -5.43 7.59 15.41
C ALA A 16 -4.81 8.75 14.60
N ALA A 17 -4.72 8.60 13.26
CA ALA A 17 -4.17 9.62 12.37
C ALA A 17 -5.14 10.80 12.18
N ILE A 18 -4.90 11.84 12.97
CA ILE A 18 -5.70 13.08 12.98
C ILE A 18 -5.26 14.09 11.92
N THR A 19 -3.98 14.10 11.51
CA THR A 19 -3.51 15.03 10.48
C THR A 19 -3.51 14.39 9.09
N SER A 20 -3.54 15.23 8.04
CA SER A 20 -3.39 14.73 6.67
C SER A 20 -2.01 14.09 6.42
N CYS A 21 -0.97 14.56 7.13
CA CYS A 21 0.37 13.99 7.06
C CYS A 21 0.39 12.58 7.65
N ASP A 22 -0.22 12.41 8.83
CA ASP A 22 -0.31 11.10 9.50
C ASP A 22 -1.02 10.09 8.61
N ARG A 23 -2.20 10.45 8.10
CA ARG A 23 -2.96 9.58 7.20
C ARG A 23 -2.18 9.26 5.92
N MET A 24 -1.47 10.24 5.38
CA MET A 24 -0.71 10.06 4.15
C MET A 24 0.41 9.03 4.33
N PHE A 25 1.21 9.11 5.39
CA PHE A 25 2.33 8.18 5.55
C PHE A 25 1.84 6.75 5.86
N VAL A 26 0.74 6.59 6.60
CA VAL A 26 0.14 5.27 6.86
C VAL A 26 -0.33 4.63 5.54
N VAL A 27 -1.05 5.38 4.71
CA VAL A 27 -1.46 4.93 3.36
C VAL A 27 -0.23 4.58 2.51
N ALA A 28 0.80 5.41 2.53
CA ALA A 28 2.00 5.18 1.74
C ALA A 28 2.76 3.90 2.16
N LEU A 29 2.84 3.62 3.47
CA LEU A 29 3.49 2.42 3.99
C LEU A 29 2.67 1.15 3.77
N ALA A 30 1.38 1.16 4.15
CA ALA A 30 0.54 -0.05 4.21
C ALA A 30 -0.43 -0.20 3.04
N GLY A 31 -0.93 0.90 2.48
CA GLY A 31 -1.83 0.89 1.31
C GLY A 31 -1.08 0.75 -0.01
N TRP A 32 0.15 1.25 -0.10
CA TRP A 32 0.98 1.24 -1.31
C TRP A 32 2.27 0.41 -1.18
N GLY A 33 2.56 -0.10 0.01
CA GLY A 33 3.71 -0.97 0.26
C GLY A 33 5.06 -0.31 0.04
N LEU A 34 5.17 1.01 0.23
CA LEU A 34 6.42 1.75 0.02
C LEU A 34 7.39 1.57 1.18
N ARG A 35 8.69 1.69 0.90
CA ARG A 35 9.72 1.75 1.94
C ARG A 35 9.71 3.13 2.60
N ALA A 36 10.08 3.22 3.88
CA ALA A 36 10.15 4.51 4.58
C ALA A 36 10.98 5.59 3.85
N GLY A 37 12.10 5.22 3.22
CA GLY A 37 12.88 6.15 2.40
C GLY A 37 12.19 6.58 1.09
N GLU A 38 11.39 5.70 0.48
CA GLU A 38 10.58 6.03 -0.71
C GLU A 38 9.41 6.92 -0.31
N VAL A 39 8.78 6.68 0.85
CA VAL A 39 7.76 7.57 1.42
C VAL A 39 8.35 8.94 1.69
N ALA A 40 9.51 9.00 2.35
CA ALA A 40 10.17 10.24 2.72
C ALA A 40 10.49 11.14 1.50
N ALA A 41 10.88 10.54 0.37
CA ALA A 41 11.23 11.24 -0.86
C ALA A 41 10.06 11.36 -1.86
N LEU A 42 8.84 10.99 -1.47
CA LEU A 42 7.71 10.94 -2.40
C LEU A 42 7.31 12.35 -2.85
N HIS A 43 7.29 12.57 -4.16
CA HIS A 43 6.98 13.85 -4.80
C HIS A 43 5.63 13.82 -5.51
N GLN A 44 4.89 14.94 -5.52
CA GLN A 44 3.55 15.02 -6.11
C GLN A 44 3.51 14.65 -7.59
N ASP A 45 4.57 15.00 -8.33
CA ASP A 45 4.70 14.69 -9.77
C ASP A 45 4.76 13.19 -10.06
N GLN A 46 5.07 12.36 -9.05
CA GLN A 46 5.04 10.91 -9.18
C GLN A 46 3.61 10.34 -9.12
N LEU A 47 2.64 11.10 -8.59
CA LEU A 47 1.28 10.61 -8.39
C LEU A 47 0.40 10.96 -9.60
N HIS A 48 0.15 9.94 -10.43
CA HIS A 48 -0.78 10.00 -11.55
C HIS A 48 -2.17 9.61 -11.05
N LEU A 49 -2.89 10.59 -10.51
CA LEU A 49 -4.20 10.36 -9.89
C LEU A 49 -5.37 10.48 -10.88
N ASN A 50 -5.15 11.03 -12.07
CA ASN A 50 -6.24 11.25 -13.02
C ASN A 50 -6.53 9.98 -13.84
N GLY A 51 -7.81 9.63 -13.98
CA GLY A 51 -8.28 8.43 -14.69
C GLY A 51 -8.69 7.30 -13.76
N ASP A 52 -9.12 6.19 -14.34
CA ASP A 52 -9.69 5.05 -13.60
C ASP A 52 -8.62 4.17 -12.92
N ASP A 53 -7.38 4.28 -13.38
CA ASP A 53 -6.25 3.48 -12.89
C ASP A 53 -5.13 4.34 -12.28
N PRO A 54 -5.34 4.99 -11.13
CA PRO A 54 -4.32 5.82 -10.52
C PRO A 54 -3.08 5.00 -10.11
N TYR A 55 -1.89 5.61 -10.22
CA TYR A 55 -0.61 4.97 -9.92
C TYR A 55 0.47 5.97 -9.49
N ILE A 56 1.53 5.44 -8.88
CA ILE A 56 2.76 6.16 -8.55
C ILE A 56 3.85 5.73 -9.52
N GLN A 57 4.52 6.67 -10.18
CA GLN A 57 5.66 6.41 -11.05
C GLN A 57 6.99 6.63 -10.30
N PHE A 58 7.90 5.66 -10.39
CA PHE A 58 9.27 5.80 -9.92
C PHE A 58 10.22 5.68 -11.11
N ASP A 59 10.92 6.76 -11.44
CA ASP A 59 11.94 6.76 -12.49
C ASP A 59 13.25 6.11 -12.04
N GLU A 60 13.58 6.22 -10.75
CA GLU A 60 14.74 5.58 -10.13
C GLU A 60 14.31 4.73 -8.92
N ARG A 61 14.68 3.44 -8.95
CA ARG A 61 14.44 2.49 -7.86
C ARG A 61 15.54 1.45 -7.80
N LYS A 62 15.71 0.83 -6.63
CA LYS A 62 16.71 -0.23 -6.40
C LYS A 62 16.62 -1.39 -7.41
N ASN A 63 15.44 -1.62 -8.00
CA ASN A 63 15.20 -2.68 -8.99
C ASN A 63 14.86 -2.14 -10.39
N GLY A 64 15.21 -0.87 -10.69
CA GLY A 64 14.84 -0.18 -11.93
C GLY A 64 13.51 0.57 -11.85
N PRO A 65 13.16 1.34 -12.89
CA PRO A 65 11.91 2.10 -12.96
C PRO A 65 10.69 1.19 -12.75
N GLY A 66 9.63 1.71 -12.14
CA GLY A 66 8.42 0.93 -11.93
C GLY A 66 7.23 1.72 -11.41
N THR A 67 6.04 1.17 -11.60
CA THR A 67 4.78 1.78 -11.16
C THR A 67 4.17 1.03 -9.98
N VAL A 68 3.56 1.75 -9.04
CA VAL A 68 2.74 1.17 -7.96
C VAL A 68 1.31 1.61 -8.16
N ALA A 69 0.39 0.66 -8.34
CA ALA A 69 -1.03 0.98 -8.46
C ALA A 69 -1.57 1.56 -7.14
N ILE A 70 -2.33 2.65 -7.23
CA ILE A 70 -3.05 3.23 -6.08
C ILE A 70 -4.42 2.59 -6.05
N VAL A 71 -4.57 1.56 -5.23
CA VAL A 71 -5.82 0.81 -5.09
C VAL A 71 -6.70 1.38 -3.95
N TYR A 72 -6.05 1.96 -2.94
CA TYR A 72 -6.66 2.61 -1.79
C TYR A 72 -5.97 3.96 -1.50
N GLY A 73 -6.70 4.90 -0.92
CA GLY A 73 -6.16 6.17 -0.39
C GLY A 73 -5.90 7.25 -1.44
N GLU A 74 -6.51 7.16 -2.62
CA GLU A 74 -6.45 8.22 -3.64
C GLU A 74 -7.00 9.55 -3.08
N ASP A 75 -8.12 9.51 -2.37
CA ASP A 75 -8.75 10.67 -1.73
C ASP A 75 -7.85 11.28 -0.64
N VAL A 76 -7.17 10.43 0.14
CA VAL A 76 -6.18 10.84 1.14
C VAL A 76 -5.03 11.58 0.46
N ALA A 77 -4.49 11.01 -0.63
CA ALA A 77 -3.42 11.60 -1.41
C ALA A 77 -3.81 12.97 -1.99
N ARG A 78 -4.97 13.06 -2.67
CA ARG A 78 -5.48 14.32 -3.23
C ARG A 78 -5.63 15.40 -2.16
N ARG A 79 -6.23 15.03 -1.03
CA ARG A 79 -6.45 15.96 0.07
C ARG A 79 -5.12 16.42 0.67
N HIS A 80 -4.13 15.53 0.78
CA HIS A 80 -2.82 15.89 1.31
C HIS A 80 -2.04 16.78 0.33
N ILE A 81 -1.98 16.42 -0.96
CA ILE A 81 -1.34 17.23 -2.00
C ILE A 81 -1.91 18.65 -2.05
N SER A 82 -3.21 18.85 -1.81
CA SER A 82 -3.78 20.21 -1.75
C SER A 82 -3.21 21.12 -0.64
N ARG A 83 -2.40 20.57 0.27
CA ARG A 83 -1.81 21.29 1.43
C ARG A 83 -0.30 21.43 1.37
N VAL A 84 0.36 20.77 0.44
CA VAL A 84 1.82 20.77 0.29
C VAL A 84 2.17 21.11 -1.15
N ASP A 85 3.39 21.57 -1.38
CA ASP A 85 3.90 21.79 -2.74
C ASP A 85 5.22 21.03 -2.92
N GLY A 86 5.34 20.32 -4.04
CA GLY A 86 6.46 19.45 -4.35
C GLY A 86 6.41 18.12 -3.60
N TYR A 87 7.26 17.98 -2.56
CA TYR A 87 7.33 16.74 -1.78
C TYR A 87 6.11 16.57 -0.88
N LEU A 88 5.61 15.34 -0.75
CA LEU A 88 4.51 15.00 0.15
C LEU A 88 4.93 15.19 1.62
N PHE A 89 6.20 14.96 1.94
CA PHE A 89 6.74 15.14 3.29
C PHE A 89 7.90 16.15 3.26
N PRO A 90 7.61 17.45 3.07
CA PRO A 90 8.63 18.47 2.90
C PRO A 90 9.40 18.73 4.21
N SER A 91 10.64 19.20 4.09
CA SER A 91 11.46 19.62 5.24
C SER A 91 12.34 20.79 4.88
N GLU A 92 12.08 21.95 5.51
CA GLU A 92 12.90 23.16 5.35
C GLU A 92 14.32 22.99 5.91
N ARG A 93 14.52 22.03 6.81
CA ARG A 93 15.82 21.75 7.44
C ARG A 93 16.68 20.80 6.63
N SER A 94 16.09 20.09 5.66
CA SER A 94 16.79 19.12 4.82
C SER A 94 17.33 19.79 3.56
N LYS A 95 18.58 19.45 3.19
CA LYS A 95 19.16 19.89 1.91
C LYS A 95 18.43 19.32 0.70
N THR A 96 17.76 18.17 0.84
CA THR A 96 17.01 17.55 -0.25
C THR A 96 15.59 18.11 -0.39
N GLY A 97 15.15 18.96 0.55
CA GLY A 97 13.82 19.56 0.57
C GLY A 97 12.72 18.67 1.16
N HIS A 98 13.04 17.44 1.56
CA HIS A 98 12.11 16.49 2.16
C HIS A 98 12.69 15.83 3.41
N VAL A 99 11.83 15.25 4.25
CA VAL A 99 12.26 14.49 5.44
C VAL A 99 13.07 13.26 5.05
N ASP A 100 13.80 12.69 5.99
CA ASP A 100 14.52 11.43 5.77
C ASP A 100 13.68 10.21 6.23
N GLY A 101 14.11 9.01 5.84
CA GLY A 101 13.41 7.76 6.20
C GLY A 101 13.36 7.45 7.70
N THR A 102 14.30 7.97 8.51
CA THR A 102 14.26 7.81 9.97
C THR A 102 13.24 8.75 10.60
N THR A 103 12.98 9.92 10.01
CA THR A 103 11.86 10.78 10.40
C THR A 103 10.52 10.08 10.18
N ILE A 104 10.32 9.44 9.01
CA ILE A 104 9.13 8.60 8.77
C ILE A 104 9.03 7.45 9.76
N ALA A 105 10.16 6.82 10.11
CA ALA A 105 10.17 5.76 11.12
C ALA A 105 9.75 6.28 12.51
N GLY A 106 10.25 7.45 12.92
CA GLY A 106 9.83 8.11 14.16
C GLY A 106 8.33 8.36 14.19
N TRP A 107 7.77 8.97 13.14
CA TRP A 107 6.33 9.21 13.04
C TRP A 107 5.50 7.94 13.08
N PHE A 108 5.98 6.86 12.46
CA PHE A 108 5.36 5.54 12.57
C PHE A 108 5.31 5.06 14.02
N HIS A 109 6.41 5.16 14.77
CA HIS A 109 6.45 4.74 16.17
C HIS A 109 5.54 5.60 17.06
N ASP A 110 5.58 6.92 16.88
CA ASP A 110 4.75 7.87 17.63
C ASP A 110 3.25 7.62 17.39
N LEU A 111 2.86 7.34 16.13
CA LEU A 111 1.48 7.06 15.79
C LEU A 111 1.05 5.67 16.29
N ALA A 112 1.94 4.68 16.23
CA ALA A 112 1.69 3.36 16.76
C ALA A 112 1.49 3.38 18.29
N ASP A 113 2.24 4.22 19.03
CA ASP A 113 2.01 4.45 20.46
C ASP A 113 0.64 5.08 20.72
N LYS A 114 0.26 6.10 19.94
CA LYS A 114 -1.08 6.72 20.06
C LYS A 114 -2.22 5.77 19.72
N ALA A 115 -1.96 4.77 18.89
CA ALA A 115 -2.91 3.77 18.44
C ALA A 115 -2.91 2.50 19.32
N ASP A 116 -2.14 2.49 20.42
CA ASP A 116 -1.96 1.33 21.31
C ASP A 116 -1.51 0.06 20.56
N VAL A 117 -0.76 0.21 19.46
CA VAL A 117 -0.18 -0.93 18.74
C VAL A 117 0.98 -1.51 19.55
N PRO A 118 1.02 -2.83 19.81
CA PRO A 118 2.05 -3.46 20.64
C PRO A 118 3.48 -3.12 20.20
N GLU A 119 4.39 -2.92 21.16
CA GLU A 119 5.82 -2.66 20.88
C GLU A 119 6.47 -3.78 20.07
N GLU A 120 5.99 -5.02 20.25
CA GLU A 120 6.38 -6.21 19.49
C GLU A 120 5.17 -6.87 18.84
N ILE A 121 5.33 -7.28 17.58
CA ILE A 121 4.35 -8.08 16.83
C ILE A 121 5.05 -9.41 16.53
N ASP A 122 4.45 -10.53 16.90
CA ASP A 122 5.04 -11.86 16.79
C ASP A 122 6.47 -11.96 17.37
N GLY A 123 6.72 -11.29 18.50
CA GLY A 123 8.02 -11.28 19.16
C GLY A 123 9.11 -10.49 18.42
N VAL A 124 8.73 -9.64 17.45
CA VAL A 124 9.63 -8.75 16.72
C VAL A 124 9.20 -7.30 16.95
N ALA A 125 10.15 -6.45 17.36
CA ALA A 125 9.92 -5.02 17.52
C ALA A 125 9.24 -4.40 16.28
N ARG A 126 8.14 -3.68 16.51
CA ARG A 126 7.32 -3.08 15.45
C ARG A 126 8.16 -2.11 14.62
N LYS A 127 8.03 -2.13 13.29
CA LYS A 127 8.83 -1.29 12.38
C LYS A 127 8.03 -0.90 11.13
N PRO A 128 8.34 0.25 10.49
CA PRO A 128 7.63 0.70 9.27
C PRO A 128 7.58 -0.34 8.14
N HIS A 129 8.64 -1.15 7.99
CA HIS A 129 8.69 -2.17 6.94
C HIS A 129 7.61 -3.26 7.05
N MET A 130 6.98 -3.41 8.24
CA MET A 130 5.88 -4.34 8.45
C MET A 130 4.61 -3.91 7.71
N GLY A 131 4.40 -2.60 7.47
CA GLY A 131 3.32 -2.11 6.60
C GLY A 131 3.52 -2.52 5.14
N ARG A 132 4.77 -2.50 4.66
CA ARG A 132 5.11 -3.05 3.35
C ARG A 132 4.88 -4.56 3.28
N ARG A 133 5.12 -5.30 4.36
CA ARG A 133 4.82 -6.73 4.43
C ARG A 133 3.32 -7.00 4.39
N PHE A 134 2.54 -6.25 5.17
CA PHE A 134 1.08 -6.29 5.12
C PHE A 134 0.55 -6.14 3.69
N TRP A 135 1.08 -5.17 2.92
CA TRP A 135 0.68 -4.98 1.53
C TRP A 135 1.00 -6.19 0.63
N TYR A 136 2.20 -6.78 0.78
CA TYR A 136 2.57 -7.99 0.00
C TYR A 136 1.72 -9.20 0.37
N ASP A 137 1.36 -9.35 1.64
CA ASP A 137 0.52 -10.44 2.10
C ASP A 137 -0.89 -10.29 1.54
N ALA A 138 -1.46 -9.07 1.55
CA ALA A 138 -2.73 -8.77 0.91
C ALA A 138 -2.69 -9.05 -0.60
N TYR A 139 -1.60 -8.67 -1.29
CA TYR A 139 -1.42 -8.92 -2.72
C TYR A 139 -1.30 -10.42 -3.06
N SER A 140 -0.55 -11.16 -2.24
CA SER A 140 -0.35 -12.60 -2.44
C SER A 140 -1.66 -13.36 -2.24
N ARG A 141 -2.39 -13.06 -1.15
CA ARG A 141 -3.73 -13.63 -0.89
C ARG A 141 -4.71 -13.29 -2.01
N THR A 142 -4.68 -12.06 -2.53
CA THR A 142 -5.51 -11.67 -3.69
C THR A 142 -5.21 -12.52 -4.92
N THR A 143 -3.94 -12.85 -5.14
CA THR A 143 -3.54 -13.70 -6.26
C THR A 143 -4.01 -15.15 -6.07
N GLU A 144 -3.97 -15.66 -4.84
CA GLU A 144 -4.48 -16.99 -4.48
C GLU A 144 -6.00 -17.07 -4.64
N ASP A 145 -6.75 -16.10 -4.11
CA ASP A 145 -8.22 -16.02 -4.22
C ASP A 145 -8.67 -15.95 -5.69
N LEU A 146 -7.94 -15.19 -6.50
CA LEU A 146 -8.20 -15.07 -7.93
C LEU A 146 -7.95 -16.38 -8.69
N LEU A 147 -6.89 -17.12 -8.32
CA LEU A 147 -6.63 -18.44 -8.89
C LEU A 147 -7.70 -19.46 -8.48
N ALA A 148 -8.17 -19.41 -7.23
CA ALA A 148 -9.28 -20.25 -6.77
C ALA A 148 -10.58 -19.94 -7.53
N HIS A 149 -10.92 -18.65 -7.69
CA HIS A 149 -12.10 -18.23 -8.44
C HIS A 149 -12.06 -18.68 -9.91
N VAL A 150 -10.88 -18.67 -10.54
CA VAL A 150 -10.72 -19.17 -11.91
C VAL A 150 -10.71 -20.71 -11.99
N GLN A 151 -10.34 -21.42 -10.92
CA GLN A 151 -10.46 -22.89 -10.87
C GLN A 151 -11.91 -23.33 -10.94
N ASP A 152 -12.82 -22.64 -10.25
CA ASP A 152 -14.25 -22.95 -10.31
C ASP A 152 -14.78 -22.86 -11.75
N ILE A 153 -14.37 -21.82 -12.50
CA ILE A 153 -14.71 -21.64 -13.91
C ILE A 153 -14.08 -22.74 -14.77
N ALA A 154 -12.83 -23.11 -14.49
CA ALA A 154 -12.11 -24.15 -15.22
C ALA A 154 -12.78 -25.52 -15.05
N ASP A 155 -13.25 -25.84 -13.84
CA ASP A 155 -13.95 -27.09 -13.52
C ASP A 155 -15.30 -27.17 -14.24
N GLU A 156 -16.05 -26.07 -14.30
CA GLU A 156 -17.30 -26.00 -15.09
C GLU A 156 -17.07 -26.21 -16.60
N GLN A 157 -15.89 -25.83 -17.12
CA GLN A 157 -15.54 -25.92 -18.53
C GLN A 157 -14.68 -27.16 -18.87
N GLY A 158 -14.39 -28.03 -17.89
CA GLY A 158 -13.61 -29.26 -18.10
C GLY A 158 -12.12 -29.03 -18.44
N SER A 159 -11.53 -27.92 -17.99
CA SER A 159 -10.12 -27.57 -18.23
C SER A 159 -9.21 -28.07 -17.10
N ALA A 160 -7.95 -28.39 -17.42
CA ALA A 160 -7.06 -29.12 -16.52
C ALA A 160 -6.27 -28.28 -15.50
N SER A 161 -6.29 -26.94 -15.57
CA SER A 161 -5.52 -26.10 -14.63
C SER A 161 -5.99 -24.65 -14.55
N ALA A 162 -6.36 -24.17 -13.35
CA ALA A 162 -6.65 -22.76 -13.09
C ALA A 162 -5.52 -21.81 -13.49
N LYS A 163 -4.26 -22.21 -13.33
CA LYS A 163 -3.14 -21.35 -13.72
C LYS A 163 -3.09 -21.14 -15.23
N VAL A 164 -3.33 -22.20 -15.99
CA VAL A 164 -3.39 -22.16 -17.47
C VAL A 164 -4.62 -21.36 -17.91
N VAL A 165 -5.79 -21.59 -17.31
CA VAL A 165 -6.99 -20.78 -17.62
C VAL A 165 -6.78 -19.31 -17.25
N PHE A 166 -6.19 -19.04 -16.09
CA PHE A 166 -5.87 -17.67 -15.68
C PHE A 166 -4.94 -17.02 -16.69
N GLU A 167 -3.84 -17.68 -17.08
CA GLU A 167 -2.87 -17.17 -18.04
C GLU A 167 -3.45 -17.01 -19.46
N ASP A 168 -4.24 -17.99 -19.93
CA ASP A 168 -4.67 -18.12 -21.33
C ASP A 168 -6.07 -17.53 -21.63
N TYR A 169 -6.99 -17.49 -20.66
CA TYR A 169 -8.37 -17.02 -20.88
C TYR A 169 -8.60 -15.56 -20.45
N LEU A 170 -7.84 -15.05 -19.49
CA LEU A 170 -7.98 -13.66 -19.06
C LEU A 170 -6.94 -12.78 -19.76
N THR A 171 -7.43 -11.71 -20.40
CA THR A 171 -6.56 -10.64 -20.89
C THR A 171 -5.80 -10.02 -19.72
N ASP A 172 -4.61 -9.47 -19.98
CA ASP A 172 -3.83 -8.78 -18.95
C ASP A 172 -4.57 -7.58 -18.35
N GLU A 173 -5.48 -6.97 -19.11
CA GLU A 173 -6.41 -5.97 -18.62
C GLU A 173 -7.37 -6.54 -17.57
N ARG A 174 -8.07 -7.64 -17.88
CA ARG A 174 -9.01 -8.27 -16.94
C ARG A 174 -8.31 -8.80 -15.69
N LYS A 175 -7.10 -9.35 -15.82
CA LYS A 175 -6.26 -9.77 -14.67
C LYS A 175 -5.91 -8.58 -13.77
N ARG A 176 -5.57 -7.43 -14.35
CA ARG A 176 -5.25 -6.21 -13.59
C ARG A 176 -6.48 -5.66 -12.87
N GLU A 177 -7.63 -5.62 -13.55
CA GLU A 177 -8.90 -5.19 -12.99
C GLU A 177 -9.31 -6.04 -11.78
N LEU A 178 -9.34 -7.37 -11.91
CA LEU A 178 -9.69 -8.28 -10.83
C LEU A 178 -8.73 -8.16 -9.64
N ARG A 179 -7.41 -8.04 -9.89
CA ARG A 179 -6.44 -7.80 -8.81
C ARG A 179 -6.70 -6.48 -8.09
N ARG A 180 -7.05 -5.41 -8.81
CA ARG A 180 -7.38 -4.10 -8.21
C ARG A 180 -8.65 -4.20 -7.37
N GLU A 181 -9.67 -4.90 -7.83
CA GLU A 181 -10.93 -5.10 -7.11
C GLU A 181 -10.72 -5.83 -5.78
N PHE A 182 -10.11 -7.02 -5.82
CA PHE A 182 -9.86 -7.83 -4.62
C PHE A 182 -8.87 -7.14 -3.65
N MET A 183 -7.85 -6.46 -4.18
CA MET A 183 -6.95 -5.66 -3.34
C MET A 183 -7.69 -4.50 -2.68
N ARG A 184 -8.63 -3.85 -3.37
CA ARG A 184 -9.42 -2.75 -2.82
C ARG A 184 -10.25 -3.24 -1.64
N GLU A 185 -10.90 -4.39 -1.77
CA GLU A 185 -11.67 -4.97 -0.67
C GLU A 185 -10.79 -5.22 0.57
N LYS A 186 -9.66 -5.92 0.41
CA LYS A 186 -8.75 -6.24 1.53
C LYS A 186 -8.15 -4.99 2.18
N LEU A 187 -7.74 -4.01 1.37
CA LEU A 187 -7.20 -2.75 1.89
C LEU A 187 -8.30 -1.91 2.56
N SER A 188 -9.49 -1.77 1.95
CA SER A 188 -10.60 -1.05 2.57
C SER A 188 -10.99 -1.63 3.93
N ALA A 189 -11.00 -2.96 4.08
CA ALA A 189 -11.27 -3.62 5.34
C ALA A 189 -10.23 -3.31 6.44
N ALA A 190 -8.98 -2.99 6.07
CA ALA A 190 -7.92 -2.63 7.02
C ALA A 190 -7.86 -1.13 7.33
N PHE A 191 -8.48 -0.29 6.50
CA PHE A 191 -8.45 1.17 6.64
C PHE A 191 -9.81 1.81 6.97
N THR A 192 -10.89 1.04 6.99
CA THR A 192 -12.25 1.51 7.28
C THR A 192 -12.83 0.72 8.44
N THR A 193 -13.59 1.40 9.28
CA THR A 193 -14.45 0.77 10.30
C THR A 193 -15.86 0.73 9.70
N GLU A 194 -16.48 -0.45 9.65
CA GLU A 194 -17.90 -0.58 9.24
C GLU A 194 -18.82 0.30 10.09
#